data_AF-A0A2U1CCL6-F1
#
_entry.id   AF-A0A2U1CCL6-F1
#
_cell.length_a   1.000
_cell.length_b   1.000
_cell.length_c   1.000
_cell.angle_alpha   90.00
_cell.angle_beta   90.00
_cell.angle_gamma   90.00
#
_symmetry.space_group_name_H-M   'P 1'
#
loop_
_entity.id
_entity.type
_entity.pdbx_description
1 polymer ?
#
loop_
_entity_poly.entity_id
_entity_poly.type
_entity_poly.pdbx_seq_one_letter_code
_entity_poly.pdbx_strand_id
1 'polypeptide(L)'
;MEQHDKMLSPEEQYAQLAPTLDTDGFSLYAAAEEVTGLKVYEEFPYEDNRGMFEMADGHTLLRYLEAAYFGSVTWEVVPGTPYERAILGEVSKTTPEYRTFYQKICAGAAARIKKRIGKERQNVKEPISEINKESFWDLIHEEKNACGQDMDAMLAYLKDRLVFMGPTQAQNFHDIIHVYEDLADKFGLWDAAGIMKEYGCSDDGFIDFRAWLIAQGREVYFAALADPDSLADVVPYGDCCFEQLSYVGEYAYEQLTGKSAYDQTDWSAYEALLMKLEQDIVYKGGIEFPREGADLKKYLPRLCAKHPEWDGQTRWNPQLKEIRDLIRAGKDYDRRQTSNKKKRSRGGEAR
;
A
#
# COMPACT_ATOMS: atom_id res chain seq x y z
N MET A 1 40.15 -9.87 36.15
CA MET A 1 39.31 -8.65 36.20
C MET A 1 38.18 -8.89 35.23
N GLU A 2 37.05 -9.34 35.74
CA GLU A 2 35.81 -9.46 34.95
C GLU A 2 35.46 -8.09 34.39
N GLN A 3 35.42 -7.98 33.06
CA GLN A 3 34.79 -6.85 32.40
C GLN A 3 33.30 -6.98 32.68
N HIS A 4 32.82 -6.27 33.71
CA HIS A 4 31.41 -5.98 33.85
C HIS A 4 30.98 -5.20 32.60
N ASP A 5 30.28 -5.91 31.73
CA ASP A 5 29.53 -5.34 30.62
C ASP A 5 28.50 -4.38 31.24
N LYS A 6 28.82 -3.07 31.27
CA LYS A 6 27.91 -2.06 31.80
C LYS A 6 26.72 -2.00 30.84
N MET A 7 25.59 -2.60 31.25
CA MET A 7 24.32 -2.39 30.56
C MET A 7 24.05 -0.89 30.48
N LEU A 8 24.08 -0.35 29.26
CA LEU A 8 23.73 1.04 28.98
C LEU A 8 22.34 1.35 29.54
N SER A 9 22.14 2.54 30.08
CA SER A 9 20.82 3.03 30.48
C SER A 9 19.87 3.11 29.27
N PRO A 10 18.54 3.01 29.46
CA PRO A 10 17.58 3.16 28.37
C PRO A 10 17.77 4.41 27.51
N GLU A 11 18.16 5.52 28.13
CA GLU A 11 18.45 6.79 27.47
C GLU A 11 19.72 6.70 26.61
N GLU A 12 20.79 6.10 27.13
CA GLU A 12 22.03 5.87 26.37
C GLU A 12 21.81 4.91 25.20
N GLN A 13 20.98 3.86 25.39
CA GLN A 13 20.61 2.94 24.31
C GLN A 13 19.82 3.65 23.22
N TYR A 14 18.81 4.45 23.59
CA TYR A 14 18.04 5.21 22.62
C TYR A 14 18.89 6.27 21.92
N ALA A 15 19.74 7.00 22.65
CA ALA A 15 20.62 8.03 22.10
C ALA A 15 21.63 7.48 21.08
N GLN A 16 22.06 6.22 21.21
CA GLN A 16 22.90 5.57 20.20
C GLN A 16 22.14 5.17 18.93
N LEU A 17 20.84 4.86 19.05
CA LEU A 17 20.02 4.36 17.94
C LEU A 17 19.29 5.49 17.19
N ALA A 18 18.86 6.53 17.90
CA ALA A 18 17.98 7.57 17.37
C ALA A 18 18.55 8.31 16.15
N PRO A 19 19.85 8.71 16.10
CA PRO A 19 20.37 9.47 14.97
C PRO A 19 20.30 8.75 13.62
N THR A 20 20.17 7.42 13.60
CA THR A 20 20.12 6.62 12.37
C THR A 20 18.79 5.91 12.18
N LEU A 21 18.07 5.60 13.26
CA LEU A 21 16.90 4.71 13.20
C LEU A 21 15.61 5.37 13.71
N ASP A 22 15.69 6.58 14.25
CA ASP A 22 14.55 7.35 14.75
C ASP A 22 14.79 8.86 14.60
N THR A 23 15.29 9.28 13.44
CA THR A 23 15.67 10.67 13.14
C THR A 23 14.53 11.67 13.35
N ASP A 24 13.32 11.24 13.02
CA ASP A 24 12.11 12.05 13.14
C ASP A 24 11.39 11.81 14.49
N GLY A 25 11.89 10.92 15.35
CA GLY A 25 11.40 10.72 16.72
C GLY A 25 10.09 9.94 16.87
N PHE A 26 9.61 9.25 15.83
CA PHE A 26 8.33 8.54 15.87
C PHE A 26 8.32 7.35 16.85
N SER A 27 9.45 6.66 17.02
CA SER A 27 9.56 5.54 17.96
C SER A 27 9.46 6.01 19.40
N LEU A 28 10.00 7.20 19.68
CA LEU A 28 9.90 7.89 20.97
C LEU A 28 8.48 8.40 21.22
N TYR A 29 7.87 9.05 20.21
CA TYR A 29 6.47 9.48 20.27
C TYR A 29 5.52 8.33 20.55
N ALA A 30 5.60 7.24 19.79
CA ALA A 30 4.76 6.07 20.02
C ALA A 30 4.94 5.51 21.44
N ALA A 31 6.14 5.63 22.03
CA ALA A 31 6.39 5.15 23.39
C ALA A 31 5.70 6.05 24.41
N ALA A 32 5.68 7.36 24.15
CA ALA A 32 4.94 8.31 24.94
C ALA A 32 3.42 8.06 24.85
N GLU A 33 2.85 7.76 23.68
CA GLU A 33 1.43 7.38 23.58
C GLU A 33 1.11 6.15 24.44
N GLU A 34 1.95 5.11 24.42
CA GLU A 34 1.73 3.92 25.25
C GLU A 34 1.86 4.20 26.75
N VAL A 35 2.82 5.06 27.14
CA VAL A 35 3.05 5.39 28.56
C VAL A 35 1.95 6.29 29.11
N THR A 36 1.45 7.23 28.32
CA THR A 36 0.47 8.23 28.75
C THR A 36 -0.96 7.80 28.51
N GLY A 37 -1.21 6.94 27.51
CA GLY A 37 -2.55 6.60 27.02
C GLY A 37 -3.20 7.72 26.22
N LEU A 38 -2.51 8.84 25.98
CA LEU A 38 -3.04 10.00 25.26
C LEU A 38 -2.85 9.85 23.76
N LYS A 39 -3.78 10.42 23.00
CA LYS A 39 -3.72 10.56 21.54
C LYS A 39 -3.77 12.03 21.17
N VAL A 40 -2.73 12.52 20.50
CA VAL A 40 -2.57 13.95 20.20
C VAL A 40 -3.77 14.51 19.40
N TYR A 41 -4.31 13.76 18.45
CA TYR A 41 -5.49 14.19 17.68
C TYR A 41 -6.80 14.24 18.52
N GLU A 42 -6.89 13.48 19.62
CA GLU A 42 -8.04 13.54 20.53
C GLU A 42 -7.92 14.72 21.51
N GLU A 43 -6.69 14.99 21.97
CA GLU A 43 -6.40 16.08 22.91
C GLU A 43 -6.39 17.47 22.23
N PHE A 44 -6.10 17.52 20.92
CA PHE A 44 -5.90 18.76 20.17
C PHE A 44 -6.73 18.81 18.87
N PRO A 45 -8.07 18.78 18.97
CA PRO A 45 -8.95 18.65 17.82
C PRO A 45 -8.91 19.87 16.88
N TYR A 46 -8.58 21.06 17.39
CA TYR A 46 -8.47 22.25 16.54
C TYR A 46 -7.23 22.18 15.64
N GLU A 47 -6.09 21.80 16.20
CA GLU A 47 -4.83 21.64 15.49
C GLU A 47 -4.92 20.52 14.44
N ASP A 48 -5.54 19.40 14.81
CA ASP A 48 -5.78 18.27 13.91
C ASP A 48 -6.63 18.69 12.70
N ASN A 49 -7.77 19.35 12.92
CA ASN A 49 -8.63 19.86 11.85
C ASN A 49 -7.97 20.91 10.93
N ARG A 50 -6.83 21.47 11.35
CA ARG A 50 -6.03 22.40 10.55
C ARG A 50 -4.88 21.72 9.81
N GLY A 51 -4.77 20.38 9.89
CA GLY A 51 -3.73 19.58 9.26
C GLY A 51 -2.37 19.70 9.96
N MET A 52 -2.33 20.23 11.19
CA MET A 52 -1.05 20.48 11.88
C MET A 52 -0.26 19.20 12.18
N PHE A 53 -0.96 18.08 12.37
CA PHE A 53 -0.34 16.80 12.71
C PHE A 53 -0.02 15.94 11.48
N GLU A 54 -0.60 16.24 10.32
CA GLU A 54 -0.36 15.50 9.07
C GLU A 54 1.09 15.64 8.58
N MET A 55 1.72 16.78 8.87
CA MET A 55 3.09 17.10 8.46
C MET A 55 4.08 17.15 9.64
N ALA A 56 3.66 16.73 10.83
CA ALA A 56 4.48 16.79 12.04
C ALA A 56 5.39 15.58 12.17
N ASP A 57 6.66 15.81 12.49
CA ASP A 57 7.56 14.75 12.92
C ASP A 57 7.19 14.23 14.33
N GLY A 58 7.70 13.06 14.68
CA GLY A 58 7.49 12.47 15.99
C GLY A 58 8.00 13.34 17.15
N HIS A 59 9.04 14.15 16.95
CA HIS A 59 9.49 15.11 17.96
C HIS A 59 8.45 16.21 18.23
N THR A 60 7.81 16.72 17.19
CA THR A 60 6.73 17.71 17.29
C THR A 60 5.53 17.09 17.97
N LEU A 61 5.09 15.90 17.55
CA LEU A 61 3.99 15.19 18.19
C LEU A 61 4.27 14.88 19.67
N LEU A 62 5.49 14.48 20.00
CA LEU A 62 5.93 14.25 21.38
C LEU A 62 5.81 15.52 22.22
N ARG A 63 6.15 16.70 21.68
CA ARG A 63 6.02 17.97 22.40
C ARG A 63 4.56 18.28 22.78
N TYR A 64 3.61 18.02 21.88
CA TYR A 64 2.18 18.17 22.18
C TYR A 64 1.74 17.21 23.27
N LEU A 65 2.14 15.95 23.15
CA LEU A 65 1.79 14.91 24.12
C LEU A 65 2.40 15.18 25.50
N GLU A 66 3.66 15.63 25.57
CA GLU A 66 4.31 16.06 26.81
C GLU A 66 3.56 17.23 27.46
N ALA A 67 3.21 18.25 26.68
CA ALA A 67 2.47 19.39 27.19
C ALA A 67 1.12 18.98 27.77
N ALA A 68 0.37 18.10 27.09
CA ALA A 68 -0.89 17.57 27.59
C ALA A 68 -0.69 16.75 28.88
N TYR A 69 0.23 15.79 28.85
CA TYR A 69 0.46 14.86 29.96
C TYR A 69 0.94 15.56 31.25
N PHE A 70 1.77 16.59 31.12
CA PHE A 70 2.27 17.35 32.27
C PHE A 70 1.41 18.58 32.61
N GLY A 71 0.24 18.75 31.98
CA GLY A 71 -0.69 19.83 32.28
C GLY A 71 -0.15 21.22 31.94
N SER A 72 0.70 21.31 30.92
CA SER A 72 1.34 22.55 30.47
C SER A 72 0.68 23.14 29.22
N VAL A 73 -0.59 22.83 28.97
CA VAL A 73 -1.39 23.41 27.89
C VAL A 73 -2.25 24.55 28.42
N THR A 74 -2.26 25.66 27.72
CA THR A 74 -3.25 26.73 27.89
C THR A 74 -4.01 26.93 26.59
N TRP A 75 -5.20 27.54 26.66
CA TRP A 75 -6.11 27.64 25.53
C TRP A 75 -6.40 29.10 25.20
N GLU A 76 -6.41 29.43 23.91
CA GLU A 76 -6.74 30.76 23.41
C GLU A 76 -7.90 30.68 22.41
N VAL A 77 -8.93 31.49 22.63
CA VAL A 77 -10.06 31.60 21.70
C VAL A 77 -9.57 32.20 20.38
N VAL A 78 -9.81 31.48 19.29
CA VAL A 78 -9.42 31.92 17.94
C VAL A 78 -10.36 33.05 17.49
N PRO A 79 -9.84 34.26 17.18
CA PRO A 79 -10.67 35.42 16.86
C PRO A 79 -11.68 35.15 15.74
N GLY A 80 -12.94 35.45 16.00
CA GLY A 80 -14.03 35.27 15.02
C GLY A 80 -14.56 33.84 14.89
N THR A 81 -14.15 32.91 15.76
CA THR A 81 -14.64 31.52 15.78
C THR A 81 -14.96 31.07 17.20
N PRO A 82 -15.75 29.98 17.37
CA PRO A 82 -15.98 29.37 18.68
C PRO A 82 -14.87 28.39 19.11
N TYR A 83 -13.78 28.27 18.34
CA TYR A 83 -12.72 27.30 18.60
C TYR A 83 -11.63 27.87 19.52
N GLU A 84 -11.02 26.97 20.28
CA GLU A 84 -9.82 27.27 21.08
C GLU A 84 -8.62 26.56 20.46
N ARG A 85 -7.48 27.26 20.41
CA ARG A 85 -6.18 26.69 20.01
C ARG A 85 -5.30 26.49 21.22
N ALA A 86 -4.48 25.44 21.19
CA ALA A 86 -3.53 25.12 22.22
C ALA A 86 -2.29 26.03 22.17
N ILE A 87 -1.88 26.50 23.34
CA ILE A 87 -0.61 27.17 23.58
C ILE A 87 0.19 26.26 24.51
N LEU A 88 1.23 25.64 23.95
CA LEU A 88 2.11 24.71 24.66
C LEU A 88 3.11 25.49 25.53
N GLY A 89 3.00 25.35 26.85
CA GLY A 89 4.00 25.81 27.81
C GLY A 89 5.23 24.91 27.86
N GLU A 90 6.24 25.33 28.62
CA GLU A 90 7.48 24.58 28.80
C GLU A 90 7.32 23.48 29.88
N VAL A 91 7.61 22.24 29.49
CA VAL A 91 7.72 21.11 30.42
C VAL A 91 9.13 21.06 30.99
N SER A 92 9.25 21.16 32.32
CA SER A 92 10.57 21.10 32.98
C SER A 92 11.16 19.70 32.93
N LYS A 93 12.25 19.55 32.16
CA LYS A 93 12.95 18.26 31.96
C LYS A 93 13.83 17.83 33.14
N THR A 94 13.96 18.67 34.16
CA THR A 94 14.84 18.40 35.31
C THR A 94 14.12 17.74 36.48
N THR A 95 12.79 17.65 36.43
CA THR A 95 11.99 17.06 37.50
C THR A 95 12.16 15.53 37.57
N PRO A 96 12.10 14.93 38.77
CA PRO A 96 12.13 13.46 38.91
C PRO A 96 11.03 12.76 38.11
N GLU A 97 9.84 13.38 38.04
CA GLU A 97 8.68 12.88 37.32
C GLU A 97 8.95 12.82 35.82
N TYR A 98 9.46 13.91 35.23
CA TYR A 98 9.82 13.93 33.80
C TYR A 98 10.95 12.96 33.49
N ARG A 99 11.98 12.87 34.34
CA ARG A 99 13.08 11.92 34.15
C ARG A 99 12.60 10.47 34.13
N THR A 100 11.69 10.12 35.04
CA THR A 100 11.08 8.78 35.09
C THR A 100 10.23 8.50 33.85
N PHE A 101 9.47 9.49 33.39
CA PHE A 101 8.72 9.41 32.14
C PHE A 101 9.65 9.21 30.93
N TYR A 102 10.69 10.03 30.82
CA TYR A 102 11.67 10.00 29.73
C TYR A 102 12.38 8.64 29.66
N GLN A 103 12.78 8.09 30.81
CA GLN A 103 13.34 6.74 30.92
C GLN A 103 12.44 5.65 30.32
N LYS A 104 11.15 5.70 30.65
CA LYS A 104 10.17 4.72 30.15
C LYS A 104 9.99 4.81 28.64
N ILE A 105 9.87 6.03 28.11
CA ILE A 105 9.69 6.22 26.66
C ILE A 105 10.96 5.86 25.89
N CYS A 106 12.16 6.16 26.40
CA CYS A 106 13.42 5.72 25.79
C CYS A 106 13.56 4.20 25.79
N ALA A 107 13.19 3.52 26.89
CA ALA A 107 13.18 2.06 26.95
C ALA A 107 12.23 1.46 25.91
N GLY A 108 11.00 1.97 25.82
CA GLY A 108 10.01 1.55 24.84
C GLY A 108 10.47 1.79 23.40
N ALA A 109 10.99 2.98 23.12
CA ALA A 109 11.51 3.34 21.80
C ALA A 109 12.69 2.44 21.39
N ALA A 110 13.68 2.24 22.26
CA ALA A 110 14.81 1.35 22.01
C ALA A 110 14.36 -0.10 21.79
N ALA A 111 13.37 -0.59 22.55
CA ALA A 111 12.81 -1.92 22.35
C ALA A 111 12.11 -2.05 20.99
N ARG A 112 11.35 -1.04 20.55
CA ARG A 112 10.73 -1.01 19.23
C ARG A 112 11.75 -0.99 18.10
N ILE A 113 12.77 -0.15 18.21
CA ILE A 113 13.85 -0.10 17.22
C ILE A 113 14.57 -1.45 17.16
N LYS A 114 14.94 -2.04 18.29
CA LYS A 114 15.56 -3.38 18.35
C LYS A 114 14.65 -4.47 17.76
N LYS A 115 13.34 -4.40 17.98
CA LYS A 115 12.36 -5.32 17.37
C LYS A 115 12.28 -5.12 15.86
N ARG A 116 12.34 -3.88 15.36
CA ARG A 116 12.40 -3.56 13.93
C ARG A 116 13.67 -4.14 13.29
N ILE A 117 14.83 -3.87 13.87
CA ILE A 117 16.12 -4.46 13.45
C ILE A 117 16.07 -5.99 13.53
N GLY A 118 15.48 -6.56 14.58
CA GLY A 118 15.35 -8.02 14.74
C GLY A 118 14.45 -8.66 13.69
N LYS A 119 13.36 -7.98 13.30
CA LYS A 119 12.46 -8.38 12.22
C LYS A 119 13.14 -8.23 10.84
N GLU A 120 13.90 -7.15 10.62
CA GLU A 120 14.74 -6.96 9.43
C GLU A 120 15.84 -8.02 9.32
N ARG A 121 16.49 -8.39 10.45
CA ARG A 121 17.50 -9.46 10.50
C ARG A 121 16.92 -10.87 10.34
N GLN A 122 15.69 -11.11 10.78
CA GLN A 122 14.95 -12.36 10.50
C GLN A 122 14.38 -12.40 9.07
N ASN A 123 14.28 -11.25 8.40
CA ASN A 123 13.90 -11.13 6.99
C ASN A 123 15.08 -11.28 6.01
N VAL A 124 16.29 -11.61 6.47
CA VAL A 124 17.34 -12.08 5.57
C VAL A 124 17.05 -13.54 5.20
N LYS A 125 16.07 -13.74 4.30
CA LYS A 125 16.03 -14.94 3.44
C LYS A 125 17.38 -15.01 2.71
N GLU A 126 17.86 -16.22 2.40
CA GLU A 126 18.94 -16.35 1.41
C GLU A 126 18.55 -15.52 0.17
N PRO A 127 19.49 -14.76 -0.44
CA PRO A 127 19.17 -13.89 -1.56
C PRO A 127 18.48 -14.72 -2.63
N ILE A 128 17.30 -14.26 -3.07
CA ILE A 128 16.49 -14.95 -4.07
C ILE A 128 17.39 -15.33 -5.24
N SER A 129 17.52 -16.63 -5.49
CA SER A 129 18.41 -17.21 -6.51
C SER A 129 17.64 -17.80 -7.70
N GLU A 130 16.33 -17.99 -7.55
CA GLU A 130 15.44 -18.50 -8.59
C GLU A 130 14.12 -17.72 -8.56
N ILE A 131 13.61 -17.33 -9.73
CA ILE A 131 12.30 -16.71 -9.94
C ILE A 131 11.29 -17.79 -10.31
N ASN A 132 10.28 -17.94 -9.44
CA ASN A 132 9.09 -18.76 -9.60
C ASN A 132 7.88 -18.02 -9.01
N LYS A 133 6.71 -18.65 -8.96
CA LYS A 133 5.46 -17.99 -8.53
C LYS A 133 5.51 -17.33 -7.15
N GLU A 134 6.26 -17.90 -6.20
CA GLU A 134 6.36 -17.36 -4.83
C GLU A 134 7.49 -16.34 -4.75
N SER A 135 8.67 -16.68 -5.28
CA SER A 135 9.84 -15.81 -5.20
C SER A 135 9.74 -14.55 -6.08
N PHE A 136 8.87 -14.55 -7.10
CA PHE A 136 8.49 -13.34 -7.82
C PHE A 136 7.92 -12.28 -6.86
N TRP A 137 6.95 -12.66 -6.02
CA TRP A 137 6.35 -11.75 -5.05
C TRP A 137 7.31 -11.39 -3.92
N ASP A 138 8.19 -12.32 -3.52
CA ASP A 138 9.28 -12.00 -2.58
C ASP A 138 10.20 -10.91 -3.17
N LEU A 139 10.55 -10.98 -4.46
CA LEU A 139 11.41 -10.00 -5.11
C LEU A 139 10.73 -8.62 -5.22
N ILE A 140 9.46 -8.57 -5.61
CA ILE A 140 8.66 -7.33 -5.61
C ILE A 140 8.56 -6.74 -4.19
N HIS A 141 8.46 -7.60 -3.16
CA HIS A 141 8.44 -7.14 -1.78
C HIS A 141 9.79 -6.60 -1.30
N GLU A 142 10.90 -7.27 -1.63
CA GLU A 142 12.26 -6.80 -1.33
C GLU A 142 12.54 -5.44 -1.98
N GLU A 143 12.19 -5.31 -3.26
CA GLU A 143 12.29 -4.08 -4.04
C GLU A 143 11.52 -2.95 -3.36
N LYS A 144 10.21 -3.14 -3.12
CA LYS A 144 9.36 -2.11 -2.53
C LYS A 144 9.85 -1.66 -1.15
N ASN A 145 10.39 -2.57 -0.35
CA ASN A 145 10.99 -2.23 0.95
C ASN A 145 12.27 -1.41 0.82
N ALA A 146 13.06 -1.64 -0.24
CA ALA A 146 14.32 -0.93 -0.49
C ALA A 146 14.09 0.45 -1.12
N CYS A 147 13.11 0.57 -2.01
CA CYS A 147 12.91 1.73 -2.89
C CYS A 147 11.68 2.58 -2.52
N GLY A 148 10.75 2.06 -1.72
CA GLY A 148 9.51 2.75 -1.36
C GLY A 148 8.59 2.91 -2.58
N GLN A 149 8.33 4.15 -2.98
CA GLN A 149 7.50 4.50 -4.15
C GLN A 149 8.31 5.22 -5.26
N ASP A 150 9.64 5.24 -5.16
CA ASP A 150 10.53 5.82 -6.17
C ASP A 150 10.69 4.85 -7.35
N MET A 151 9.81 4.98 -8.35
CA MET A 151 9.73 4.08 -9.51
C MET A 151 11.07 3.88 -10.22
N ASP A 152 11.89 4.92 -10.36
CA ASP A 152 13.20 4.81 -11.02
C ASP A 152 14.14 3.91 -10.19
N ALA A 153 14.12 4.06 -8.87
CA ALA A 153 14.87 3.20 -7.97
C ALA A 153 14.34 1.75 -7.99
N MET A 154 13.01 1.56 -8.04
CA MET A 154 12.38 0.22 -8.14
C MET A 154 12.89 -0.53 -9.38
N LEU A 155 12.89 0.16 -10.54
CA LEU A 155 13.34 -0.40 -11.81
C LEU A 155 14.83 -0.75 -11.79
N ALA A 156 15.67 0.16 -11.30
CA ALA A 156 17.10 -0.08 -11.20
C ALA A 156 17.39 -1.29 -10.30
N TYR A 157 16.71 -1.38 -9.15
CA TYR A 157 16.86 -2.50 -8.22
C TYR A 157 16.49 -3.84 -8.87
N LEU A 158 15.32 -3.93 -9.50
CA LEU A 158 14.86 -5.17 -10.15
C LEU A 158 15.79 -5.56 -11.30
N LYS A 159 16.18 -4.61 -12.15
CA LYS A 159 17.06 -4.87 -13.28
C LYS A 159 18.40 -5.42 -12.80
N ASP A 160 19.04 -4.79 -11.82
CA ASP A 160 20.33 -5.23 -11.28
C ASP A 160 20.23 -6.62 -10.64
N ARG A 161 19.14 -6.90 -9.89
CA ARG A 161 18.88 -8.22 -9.31
C ARG A 161 18.71 -9.29 -10.40
N LEU A 162 17.91 -9.03 -11.43
CA LEU A 162 17.69 -9.97 -12.52
C LEU A 162 18.95 -10.21 -13.36
N VAL A 163 19.75 -9.16 -13.61
CA VAL A 163 21.07 -9.30 -14.27
C VAL A 163 22.00 -10.17 -13.44
N PHE A 164 22.04 -9.98 -12.13
CA PHE A 164 22.85 -10.81 -11.22
C PHE A 164 22.41 -12.28 -11.19
N MET A 165 21.11 -12.54 -11.27
CA MET A 165 20.53 -13.89 -11.26
C MET A 165 20.69 -14.63 -12.59
N GLY A 166 20.95 -13.91 -13.69
CA GLY A 166 21.23 -14.48 -15.01
C GLY A 166 19.99 -14.64 -15.90
N PRO A 167 20.21 -15.03 -17.17
CA PRO A 167 19.21 -14.85 -18.23
C PRO A 167 17.96 -15.70 -18.04
N THR A 168 18.10 -16.93 -17.53
CA THR A 168 16.94 -17.77 -17.22
C THR A 168 16.01 -17.12 -16.20
N GLN A 169 16.57 -16.44 -15.19
CA GLN A 169 15.77 -15.80 -14.16
C GLN A 169 15.13 -14.49 -14.66
N ALA A 170 15.82 -13.76 -15.53
CA ALA A 170 15.23 -12.62 -16.23
C ALA A 170 14.05 -13.03 -17.12
N GLN A 171 14.16 -14.14 -17.88
CA GLN A 171 13.05 -14.68 -18.66
C GLN A 171 11.90 -15.14 -17.76
N ASN A 172 12.18 -15.88 -16.68
CA ASN A 172 11.13 -16.30 -15.76
C ASN A 172 10.37 -15.11 -15.14
N PHE A 173 11.08 -14.03 -14.80
CA PHE A 173 10.44 -12.80 -14.33
C PHE A 173 9.56 -12.17 -15.41
N HIS A 174 10.08 -12.06 -16.64
CA HIS A 174 9.35 -11.57 -17.80
C HIS A 174 8.05 -12.37 -18.02
N ASP A 175 8.12 -13.69 -18.05
CA ASP A 175 6.93 -14.52 -18.27
C ASP A 175 5.91 -14.37 -17.13
N ILE A 176 6.37 -14.37 -15.87
CA ILE A 176 5.47 -14.28 -14.71
C ILE A 176 4.78 -12.91 -14.62
N ILE A 177 5.49 -11.80 -14.86
CA ILE A 177 4.88 -10.48 -14.78
C ILE A 177 3.78 -10.31 -15.83
N HIS A 178 4.03 -10.73 -17.08
CA HIS A 178 3.04 -10.65 -18.15
C HIS A 178 1.84 -11.56 -17.89
N VAL A 179 2.05 -12.76 -17.31
CA VAL A 179 0.92 -13.61 -16.90
C VAL A 179 0.07 -12.92 -15.82
N TYR A 180 0.67 -12.28 -14.82
CA TYR A 180 -0.11 -11.53 -13.82
C TYR A 180 -0.78 -10.29 -14.41
N GLU A 181 -0.19 -9.64 -15.41
CA GLU A 181 -0.87 -8.59 -16.15
C GLU A 181 -2.10 -9.16 -16.87
N ASP A 182 -1.97 -10.25 -17.63
CA ASP A 182 -3.09 -10.89 -18.33
C ASP A 182 -4.20 -11.33 -17.36
N LEU A 183 -3.84 -11.88 -16.20
CA LEU A 183 -4.83 -12.27 -15.18
C LEU A 183 -5.56 -11.07 -14.56
N ALA A 184 -4.91 -9.90 -14.53
CA ALA A 184 -5.52 -8.64 -14.12
C ALA A 184 -6.32 -7.96 -15.24
N ASP A 185 -6.36 -8.51 -16.46
CA ASP A 185 -7.14 -7.98 -17.58
C ASP A 185 -8.65 -8.22 -17.39
N LYS A 186 -9.25 -7.44 -16.49
CA LYS A 186 -10.65 -7.59 -16.09
C LYS A 186 -11.36 -6.25 -16.14
N PHE A 187 -12.57 -6.24 -16.70
CA PHE A 187 -13.40 -5.04 -16.78
C PHE A 187 -13.63 -4.36 -15.42
N GLY A 188 -13.80 -5.13 -14.34
CA GLY A 188 -13.96 -4.57 -13.00
C GLY A 188 -12.71 -3.86 -12.47
N LEU A 189 -11.52 -4.28 -12.89
CA LEU A 189 -10.26 -3.58 -12.59
C LEU A 189 -10.05 -2.39 -13.53
N TRP A 190 -10.44 -2.51 -14.80
CA TRP A 190 -10.49 -1.37 -15.72
C TRP A 190 -11.37 -0.25 -15.18
N ASP A 191 -12.57 -0.60 -14.70
CA ASP A 191 -13.50 0.36 -14.12
C ASP A 191 -12.89 1.04 -12.88
N ALA A 192 -12.14 0.30 -12.05
CA ALA A 192 -11.41 0.86 -10.92
C ALA A 192 -10.30 1.83 -11.37
N ALA A 193 -9.49 1.43 -12.35
CA ALA A 193 -8.45 2.27 -12.94
C ALA A 193 -9.04 3.56 -13.52
N GLY A 194 -10.18 3.47 -14.23
CA GLY A 194 -10.87 4.62 -14.79
C GLY A 194 -11.45 5.60 -13.77
N ILE A 195 -11.64 5.17 -12.51
CA ILE A 195 -12.03 6.05 -11.39
C ILE A 195 -10.79 6.67 -10.75
N MET A 196 -9.72 5.89 -10.57
CA MET A 196 -8.52 6.31 -9.83
C MET A 196 -7.62 7.27 -10.63
N LYS A 197 -7.58 7.13 -11.96
CA LYS A 197 -6.73 7.93 -12.86
C LYS A 197 -7.39 9.25 -13.24
N GLU A 198 -6.61 10.33 -13.24
CA GLU A 198 -7.12 11.70 -13.43
C GLU A 198 -7.87 11.88 -14.76
N TYR A 199 -7.33 11.32 -15.85
CA TYR A 199 -7.88 11.46 -17.21
C TYR A 199 -8.63 10.21 -17.70
N GLY A 200 -8.95 9.28 -16.79
CA GLY A 200 -9.52 7.97 -17.12
C GLY A 200 -8.49 6.98 -17.66
N CYS A 201 -8.98 5.86 -18.20
CA CYS A 201 -8.14 4.73 -18.64
C CYS A 201 -8.34 4.45 -20.13
N SER A 202 -7.27 4.53 -20.92
CA SER A 202 -7.16 3.96 -22.26
C SER A 202 -6.67 2.51 -22.20
N ASP A 203 -6.58 1.82 -23.35
CA ASP A 203 -6.01 0.47 -23.42
C ASP A 203 -4.56 0.47 -22.89
N ASP A 204 -3.72 1.36 -23.42
CA ASP A 204 -2.33 1.54 -22.95
C ASP A 204 -2.29 1.92 -21.46
N GLY A 205 -3.14 2.85 -21.05
CA GLY A 205 -3.21 3.26 -19.65
C GLY A 205 -3.67 2.16 -18.70
N PHE A 206 -4.36 1.13 -19.19
CA PHE A 206 -4.74 -0.03 -18.40
C PHE A 206 -3.62 -1.07 -18.33
N ILE A 207 -2.82 -1.21 -19.38
CA ILE A 207 -1.57 -1.98 -19.33
C ILE A 207 -0.68 -1.41 -18.22
N ASP A 208 -0.45 -0.09 -18.22
CA ASP A 208 0.35 0.59 -17.19
C ASP A 208 -0.21 0.41 -15.78
N PHE A 209 -1.55 0.39 -15.66
CA PHE A 209 -2.23 0.19 -14.39
C PHE A 209 -2.04 -1.23 -13.85
N ARG A 210 -2.06 -2.25 -14.70
CA ARG A 210 -1.85 -3.64 -14.28
C ARG A 210 -0.41 -3.84 -13.78
N ALA A 211 0.56 -3.24 -14.45
CA ALA A 211 1.95 -3.18 -13.98
C ALA A 211 2.05 -2.45 -12.62
N TRP A 212 1.41 -1.29 -12.49
CA TRP A 212 1.35 -0.54 -11.23
C TRP A 212 0.69 -1.33 -10.10
N LEU A 213 -0.36 -2.11 -10.41
CA LEU A 213 -1.06 -2.96 -9.44
C LEU A 213 -0.15 -4.07 -8.92
N ILE A 214 0.68 -4.66 -9.78
CA ILE A 214 1.70 -5.64 -9.39
C ILE A 214 2.74 -5.00 -8.46
N ALA A 215 3.19 -3.78 -8.77
CA ALA A 215 4.11 -3.02 -7.90
C ALA A 215 3.53 -2.68 -6.52
N GLN A 216 2.20 -2.67 -6.35
CA GLN A 216 1.60 -2.55 -5.02
C GLN A 216 1.93 -3.75 -4.11
N GLY A 217 2.33 -4.87 -4.71
CA GLY A 217 2.71 -6.11 -4.03
C GLY A 217 1.56 -7.11 -3.94
N ARG A 218 1.92 -8.34 -3.55
CA ARG A 218 1.04 -9.51 -3.57
C ARG A 218 -0.32 -9.26 -2.91
N GLU A 219 -0.32 -8.80 -1.67
CA GLU A 219 -1.57 -8.65 -0.90
C GLU A 219 -2.56 -7.71 -1.59
N VAL A 220 -2.07 -6.57 -2.10
CA VAL A 220 -2.90 -5.58 -2.79
C VAL A 220 -3.40 -6.11 -4.13
N TYR A 221 -2.52 -6.75 -4.92
CA TYR A 221 -2.87 -7.35 -6.19
C TYR A 221 -4.02 -8.36 -6.01
N PHE A 222 -3.84 -9.37 -5.16
CA PHE A 222 -4.88 -10.41 -4.97
C PHE A 222 -6.16 -9.85 -4.33
N ALA A 223 -6.05 -8.87 -3.42
CA ALA A 223 -7.22 -8.20 -2.85
C ALA A 223 -8.01 -7.44 -3.91
N ALA A 224 -7.35 -6.78 -4.86
CA ALA A 224 -8.01 -6.06 -5.94
C ALA A 224 -8.74 -6.99 -6.92
N LEU A 225 -8.17 -8.16 -7.24
CA LEU A 225 -8.86 -9.16 -8.07
C LEU A 225 -10.09 -9.76 -7.36
N ALA A 226 -10.00 -9.98 -6.05
CA ALA A 226 -11.11 -10.47 -5.23
C ALA A 226 -12.17 -9.41 -4.95
N ASP A 227 -11.77 -8.15 -4.85
CA ASP A 227 -12.63 -6.99 -4.72
C ASP A 227 -11.95 -5.72 -5.24
N PRO A 228 -12.25 -5.25 -6.47
CA PRO A 228 -11.61 -4.04 -7.00
C PRO A 228 -11.88 -2.78 -6.16
N ASP A 229 -12.95 -2.77 -5.36
CA ASP A 229 -13.27 -1.63 -4.46
C ASP A 229 -12.31 -1.53 -3.26
N SER A 230 -11.49 -2.56 -3.01
CA SER A 230 -10.41 -2.53 -2.02
C SER A 230 -9.30 -1.54 -2.36
N LEU A 231 -9.16 -1.16 -3.64
CA LEU A 231 -8.20 -0.15 -4.07
C LEU A 231 -8.47 1.25 -3.48
N ALA A 232 -9.66 1.48 -2.92
CA ALA A 232 -9.94 2.68 -2.13
C ALA A 232 -9.00 2.84 -0.92
N ASP A 233 -8.41 1.75 -0.41
CA ASP A 233 -7.45 1.75 0.70
C ASP A 233 -6.01 2.01 0.27
N VAL A 234 -5.73 2.01 -1.04
CA VAL A 234 -4.39 2.19 -1.58
C VAL A 234 -4.12 3.69 -1.79
N VAL A 235 -2.89 4.11 -1.48
CA VAL A 235 -2.40 5.46 -1.78
C VAL A 235 -1.83 5.44 -3.20
N PRO A 236 -2.46 6.14 -4.16
CA PRO A 236 -1.97 6.17 -5.55
C PRO A 236 -0.64 6.93 -5.64
N TYR A 237 0.25 6.48 -6.52
CA TYR A 237 1.47 7.19 -6.92
C TYR A 237 1.68 7.04 -8.43
N GLY A 238 2.35 8.03 -9.04
CA GLY A 238 2.57 8.13 -10.49
C GLY A 238 1.32 7.88 -11.34
N ASP A 239 0.20 8.49 -10.95
CA ASP A 239 -1.11 8.37 -11.64
C ASP A 239 -1.56 6.91 -11.86
N CYS A 240 -1.17 6.01 -10.97
CA CYS A 240 -1.42 4.57 -11.11
C CYS A 240 -0.88 3.98 -12.42
N CYS A 241 0.22 4.52 -12.93
CA CYS A 241 0.88 4.08 -14.17
C CYS A 241 2.30 3.61 -13.86
N PHE A 242 2.66 2.41 -14.30
CA PHE A 242 4.03 1.92 -14.18
C PHE A 242 4.47 1.04 -15.37
N GLU A 243 4.30 1.56 -16.59
CA GLU A 243 4.64 0.90 -17.86
C GLU A 243 6.01 0.18 -17.84
N GLN A 244 7.04 0.87 -17.36
CA GLN A 244 8.42 0.38 -17.42
C GLN A 244 8.66 -0.90 -16.61
N LEU A 245 7.80 -1.20 -15.63
CA LEU A 245 7.91 -2.42 -14.84
C LEU A 245 7.71 -3.68 -15.70
N SER A 246 6.79 -3.65 -16.66
CA SER A 246 6.52 -4.75 -17.60
C SER A 246 7.78 -5.12 -18.41
N TYR A 247 8.64 -4.12 -18.68
CA TYR A 247 9.84 -4.27 -19.49
C TYR A 247 11.10 -4.63 -18.70
N VAL A 248 11.08 -4.64 -17.37
CA VAL A 248 12.33 -4.83 -16.59
C VAL A 248 12.97 -6.21 -16.81
N GLY A 249 12.14 -7.25 -17.00
CA GLY A 249 12.61 -8.60 -17.35
C GLY A 249 13.24 -8.64 -18.75
N GLU A 250 12.60 -7.97 -19.72
CA GLU A 250 13.12 -7.80 -21.09
C GLU A 250 14.49 -7.10 -21.06
N TYR A 251 14.60 -5.96 -20.38
CA TYR A 251 15.83 -5.18 -20.32
C TYR A 251 16.99 -5.95 -19.67
N ALA A 252 16.71 -6.73 -18.63
CA ALA A 252 17.73 -7.59 -18.01
C ALA A 252 18.15 -8.73 -18.95
N TYR A 253 17.18 -9.38 -19.61
CA TYR A 253 17.44 -10.48 -20.55
C TYR A 253 18.22 -10.02 -21.79
N GLU A 254 17.83 -8.90 -22.39
CA GLU A 254 18.50 -8.30 -23.54
C GLU A 254 19.93 -7.89 -23.17
N GLN A 255 20.13 -7.28 -22.00
CA GLN A 255 21.49 -6.93 -21.54
C GLN A 255 22.40 -8.16 -21.38
N LEU A 256 21.85 -9.29 -20.92
CA LEU A 256 22.62 -10.51 -20.68
C LEU A 256 22.89 -11.32 -21.95
N THR A 257 21.98 -11.27 -22.93
CA THR A 257 21.97 -12.21 -24.06
C THR A 257 22.07 -11.55 -25.44
N GLY A 258 21.76 -10.26 -25.54
CA GLY A 258 21.61 -9.51 -26.78
C GLY A 258 20.38 -9.90 -27.60
N LYS A 259 19.37 -10.55 -27.00
CA LYS A 259 18.13 -11.01 -27.63
C LYS A 259 16.91 -10.51 -26.87
N SER A 260 15.75 -10.43 -27.53
CA SER A 260 14.48 -10.11 -26.88
C SER A 260 13.90 -11.30 -26.13
N ALA A 261 13.48 -11.13 -24.89
CA ALA A 261 12.75 -12.12 -24.10
C ALA A 261 11.36 -12.42 -24.71
N TYR A 262 10.72 -11.42 -25.33
CA TYR A 262 9.48 -11.63 -26.08
C TYR A 262 9.66 -12.68 -27.19
N ASP A 263 10.73 -12.56 -27.97
CA ASP A 263 11.04 -13.51 -29.05
C ASP A 263 11.41 -14.91 -28.53
N GLN A 264 11.83 -15.02 -27.26
CA GLN A 264 12.21 -16.29 -26.65
C GLN A 264 11.08 -16.94 -25.83
N THR A 265 9.93 -16.29 -25.69
CA THR A 265 8.81 -16.80 -24.90
C THR A 265 8.30 -18.13 -25.48
N ASP A 266 8.29 -19.18 -24.65
CA ASP A 266 7.63 -20.43 -24.97
C ASP A 266 6.13 -20.32 -24.65
N TRP A 267 5.32 -20.09 -25.68
CA TRP A 267 3.87 -19.93 -25.55
C TRP A 267 3.16 -21.13 -24.90
N SER A 268 3.66 -22.36 -25.08
CA SER A 268 3.06 -23.53 -24.41
C SER A 268 3.34 -23.53 -22.91
N ALA A 269 4.55 -23.13 -22.52
CA ALA A 269 4.91 -22.96 -21.11
C ALA A 269 4.17 -21.76 -20.49
N TYR A 270 4.00 -20.67 -21.23
CA TYR A 270 3.26 -19.47 -20.83
C TYR A 270 1.79 -19.80 -20.54
N GLU A 271 1.10 -20.51 -21.43
CA GLU A 271 -0.29 -20.93 -21.21
C GLU A 271 -0.42 -21.84 -19.98
N ALA A 272 0.52 -22.77 -19.77
CA ALA A 272 0.55 -23.63 -18.59
C ALA A 272 0.81 -22.83 -17.30
N LEU A 273 1.65 -21.80 -17.36
CA LEU A 273 1.90 -20.88 -16.26
C LEU A 273 0.65 -20.06 -15.93
N LEU A 274 -0.05 -19.53 -16.93
CA LEU A 274 -1.31 -18.81 -16.76
C LEU A 274 -2.34 -19.66 -16.02
N MET A 275 -2.60 -20.88 -16.49
CA MET A 275 -3.53 -21.79 -15.83
C MET A 275 -3.12 -22.14 -14.39
N LYS A 276 -1.81 -22.15 -14.10
CA LYS A 276 -1.29 -22.43 -12.77
C LYS A 276 -1.45 -21.23 -11.83
N LEU A 277 -1.16 -20.02 -12.28
CA LEU A 277 -1.27 -18.81 -11.47
C LEU A 277 -2.74 -18.41 -11.26
N GLU A 278 -3.61 -18.65 -12.24
CA GLU A 278 -5.05 -18.39 -12.13
C GLU A 278 -5.71 -19.17 -10.98
N GLN A 279 -5.21 -20.38 -10.66
CA GLN A 279 -5.75 -21.21 -9.56
C GLN A 279 -5.65 -20.56 -8.18
N ASP A 280 -4.69 -19.66 -7.99
CA ASP A 280 -4.50 -18.95 -6.72
C ASP A 280 -5.38 -17.69 -6.62
N ILE A 281 -6.10 -17.32 -7.69
CA ILE A 281 -6.87 -16.08 -7.78
C ILE A 281 -8.35 -16.34 -7.48
N VAL A 282 -8.92 -15.46 -6.64
CA VAL A 282 -10.36 -15.37 -6.45
C VAL A 282 -10.83 -14.08 -7.12
N TYR A 283 -11.80 -14.19 -8.02
CA TYR A 283 -12.38 -13.04 -8.70
C TYR A 283 -13.69 -12.58 -8.07
N LYS A 284 -13.90 -11.26 -7.98
CA LYS A 284 -15.21 -10.70 -7.61
C LYS A 284 -16.26 -11.17 -8.63
N GLY A 285 -17.43 -11.55 -8.13
CA GLY A 285 -18.56 -11.90 -8.97
C GLY A 285 -18.96 -10.74 -9.89
N GLY A 286 -18.90 -10.97 -11.21
CA GLY A 286 -19.24 -9.97 -12.22
C GLY A 286 -18.08 -9.04 -12.61
N ILE A 287 -16.83 -9.37 -12.23
CA ILE A 287 -15.63 -8.63 -12.65
C ILE A 287 -15.39 -8.67 -14.17
N GLU A 288 -15.99 -9.64 -14.86
CA GLU A 288 -15.90 -9.85 -16.31
C GLU A 288 -16.82 -8.91 -17.13
N PHE A 289 -17.53 -7.99 -16.48
CA PHE A 289 -18.48 -7.12 -17.16
C PHE A 289 -18.17 -5.63 -16.90
N PRO A 290 -18.12 -4.81 -17.96
CA PRO A 290 -17.97 -3.36 -17.81
C PRO A 290 -19.24 -2.75 -17.23
N ARG A 291 -19.07 -1.70 -16.43
CA ARG A 291 -20.19 -1.00 -15.77
C ARG A 291 -20.15 0.50 -16.02
N GLU A 292 -21.30 1.13 -15.78
CA GLU A 292 -21.48 2.56 -16.01
C GLU A 292 -22.41 3.16 -14.96
N GLY A 293 -22.23 4.46 -14.71
CA GLY A 293 -23.11 5.28 -13.91
C GLY A 293 -23.50 4.65 -12.56
N ALA A 294 -24.80 4.50 -12.35
CA ALA A 294 -25.34 4.01 -11.08
C ALA A 294 -25.01 2.53 -10.78
N ASP A 295 -24.75 1.72 -11.81
CA ASP A 295 -24.40 0.31 -11.60
C ASP A 295 -22.92 0.17 -11.22
N LEU A 296 -22.05 1.03 -11.76
CA LEU A 296 -20.66 1.10 -11.32
C LEU A 296 -20.56 1.59 -9.86
N LYS A 297 -21.30 2.64 -9.48
CA LYS A 297 -21.35 3.15 -8.10
C LYS A 297 -21.84 2.10 -7.09
N LYS A 298 -22.63 1.11 -7.51
CA LYS A 298 -23.03 -0.02 -6.65
C LYS A 298 -21.95 -1.10 -6.57
N TYR A 299 -21.15 -1.24 -7.63
CA TYR A 299 -20.11 -2.25 -7.74
C TYR A 299 -18.82 -1.81 -7.03
N LEU A 300 -18.44 -0.54 -7.16
CA LEU A 300 -17.26 0.11 -6.54
C LEU A 300 -17.64 1.34 -5.68
N PRO A 301 -18.48 1.16 -4.64
CA PRO A 301 -19.00 2.27 -3.86
C PRO A 301 -17.93 3.08 -3.13
N ARG A 302 -16.86 2.45 -2.62
CA ARG A 302 -15.81 3.14 -1.85
C ARG A 302 -14.92 3.96 -2.75
N LEU A 303 -14.48 3.41 -3.88
CA LEU A 303 -13.71 4.14 -4.88
C LEU A 303 -14.48 5.34 -5.42
N CYS A 304 -15.74 5.16 -5.82
CA CYS A 304 -16.57 6.26 -6.29
C CYS A 304 -16.81 7.34 -5.21
N ALA A 305 -16.80 6.98 -3.93
CA ALA A 305 -16.93 7.97 -2.84
C ALA A 305 -15.63 8.75 -2.60
N LYS A 306 -14.47 8.11 -2.82
CA LYS A 306 -13.14 8.74 -2.70
C LYS A 306 -12.84 9.69 -3.86
N HIS A 307 -13.45 9.46 -5.02
CA HIS A 307 -13.29 10.24 -6.26
C HIS A 307 -14.63 10.87 -6.71
N PRO A 308 -15.19 11.84 -5.96
CA PRO A 308 -16.48 12.46 -6.28
C PRO A 308 -16.47 13.28 -7.58
N GLU A 309 -15.30 13.70 -8.06
CA GLU A 309 -15.06 14.40 -9.31
C GLU A 309 -15.29 13.53 -10.56
N TRP A 310 -15.29 12.20 -10.41
CA TRP A 310 -15.47 11.28 -11.51
C TRP A 310 -16.87 11.37 -12.14
N ASP A 311 -16.92 11.51 -13.48
CA ASP A 311 -18.10 11.94 -14.24
C ASP A 311 -19.22 10.90 -14.40
N GLY A 312 -19.03 9.66 -13.93
CA GLY A 312 -20.06 8.62 -14.07
C GLY A 312 -20.04 7.85 -15.39
N GLN A 313 -19.23 8.26 -16.37
CA GLN A 313 -19.35 7.80 -17.75
C GLN A 313 -18.42 6.62 -18.04
N THR A 314 -18.95 5.63 -18.76
CA THR A 314 -18.13 4.55 -19.30
C THR A 314 -17.14 5.10 -20.32
N ARG A 315 -15.90 4.61 -20.26
CA ARG A 315 -14.87 4.88 -21.29
C ARG A 315 -14.96 3.89 -22.46
N TRP A 316 -15.79 2.85 -22.34
CA TRP A 316 -16.06 1.91 -23.42
C TRP A 316 -16.97 2.49 -24.49
N ASN A 317 -16.78 2.13 -25.76
CA ASN A 317 -17.64 2.58 -26.84
C ASN A 317 -18.96 1.78 -26.89
N PRO A 318 -20.11 2.35 -26.47
CA PRO A 318 -21.39 1.63 -26.44
C PRO A 318 -22.02 1.49 -27.84
N GLN A 319 -21.38 1.98 -28.89
CA GLN A 319 -21.83 1.77 -30.26
C GLN A 319 -21.42 0.39 -30.80
N LEU A 320 -20.35 -0.19 -30.24
CA LEU A 320 -19.90 -1.55 -30.57
C LEU A 320 -20.88 -2.58 -30.00
N LYS A 321 -21.22 -3.58 -30.82
CA LYS A 321 -22.23 -4.58 -30.45
C LYS A 321 -21.75 -5.42 -29.27
N GLU A 322 -20.48 -5.79 -29.30
CA GLU A 322 -19.80 -6.63 -28.31
C GLU A 322 -19.86 -5.97 -26.93
N ILE A 323 -19.48 -4.69 -26.84
CA ILE A 323 -19.55 -3.91 -25.60
C ILE A 323 -20.99 -3.78 -25.11
N ARG A 324 -21.97 -3.50 -25.98
CA ARG A 324 -23.38 -3.45 -25.57
C ARG A 324 -23.87 -4.77 -24.99
N ASP A 325 -23.50 -5.88 -25.61
CA ASP A 325 -23.91 -7.20 -25.17
C ASP A 325 -23.29 -7.55 -23.81
N LEU A 326 -22.02 -7.17 -23.58
CA LEU A 326 -21.35 -7.31 -22.28
C LEU A 326 -21.98 -6.44 -21.19
N ILE A 327 -22.28 -5.16 -21.47
CA ILE A 327 -22.97 -4.27 -20.52
C ILE A 327 -24.35 -4.84 -20.15
N ARG A 328 -25.09 -5.37 -21.13
CA ARG A 328 -26.40 -6.03 -20.87
C ARG A 328 -26.23 -7.29 -20.03
N ALA A 329 -25.22 -8.12 -20.32
CA ALA A 329 -24.93 -9.33 -19.56
C ALA A 329 -24.57 -9.01 -18.09
N GLY A 330 -23.78 -7.96 -17.85
CA GLY A 330 -23.48 -7.47 -16.50
C GLY A 330 -24.73 -7.01 -15.74
N LYS A 331 -25.61 -6.24 -16.38
CA LYS A 331 -26.90 -5.83 -15.80
C LYS A 331 -27.79 -7.04 -15.47
N ASP A 332 -27.80 -8.06 -16.33
CA ASP A 332 -28.53 -9.31 -16.08
C ASP A 332 -27.94 -10.10 -14.91
N TYR A 333 -26.62 -10.16 -14.81
CA TYR A 333 -25.91 -10.78 -13.70
C TYR A 333 -26.31 -10.14 -12.37
N ASP A 334 -26.26 -8.80 -12.28
CA ASP A 334 -26.57 -8.08 -11.04
C ASP A 334 -28.03 -8.24 -10.61
N ARG A 335 -28.96 -8.24 -11.58
CA ARG A 335 -30.38 -8.51 -11.34
C ARG A 335 -30.60 -9.91 -10.76
N ARG A 336 -29.88 -10.92 -11.26
CA ARG A 336 -29.95 -12.29 -10.72
C ARG A 336 -29.40 -12.35 -9.30
N GLN A 337 -28.26 -11.71 -9.02
CA GLN A 337 -27.67 -11.69 -7.68
C GLN A 337 -28.59 -11.02 -6.64
N THR A 338 -29.16 -9.87 -6.97
CA THR A 338 -30.12 -9.17 -6.10
C THR A 338 -31.40 -9.99 -5.86
N SER A 339 -31.90 -10.69 -6.88
CA SER A 339 -33.07 -11.57 -6.73
C SER A 339 -32.79 -12.79 -5.83
N ASN A 340 -31.59 -13.39 -5.95
CA ASN A 340 -31.16 -14.52 -5.13
C ASN A 340 -30.95 -14.10 -3.66
N LYS A 341 -30.39 -12.90 -3.42
CA LYS A 341 -30.25 -12.34 -2.07
C LYS A 341 -31.62 -12.11 -1.40
N LYS A 342 -32.60 -11.58 -2.14
CA LYS A 342 -33.99 -11.39 -1.65
C LYS A 342 -34.72 -12.71 -1.37
N LYS A 343 -34.48 -13.76 -2.15
CA LYS A 343 -35.04 -15.11 -1.90
C LYS A 343 -34.43 -15.75 -0.65
N ARG A 344 -33.10 -15.61 -0.46
CA ARG A 344 -32.40 -16.11 0.73
C ARG A 344 -32.84 -15.39 2.01
N SER A 345 -33.05 -14.07 1.97
CA SER A 345 -33.53 -13.34 3.15
C SER A 345 -34.96 -13.71 3.54
N ARG A 346 -35.85 -13.98 2.59
CA ARG A 346 -37.24 -14.41 2.85
C ARG A 346 -37.37 -15.87 3.32
N GLY A 347 -36.39 -16.73 3.01
CA GLY A 347 -36.38 -18.13 3.45
C GLY A 347 -35.76 -18.36 4.84
N GLY A 348 -35.12 -17.35 5.42
CA GLY A 348 -34.46 -17.41 6.74
C GLY A 348 -35.34 -17.00 7.93
N GLU A 349 -36.52 -16.41 7.69
CA GLU A 349 -37.46 -15.97 8.73
C GLU A 349 -38.54 -17.02 9.06
N ALA A 350 -38.44 -18.23 8.53
CA ALA A 350 -39.33 -19.34 8.86
C ALA A 350 -38.59 -20.40 9.70
N ARG A 351 -38.34 -20.10 10.98
CA ARG A 351 -38.12 -21.11 12.02
C ARG A 351 -38.70 -20.66 13.35
#